data_AF-A0A523MFK0-F1
#
_entry.id   AF-A0A523MFK0-F1
#
_cell.length_a   1.000
_cell.length_b   1.000
_cell.length_c   1.000
_cell.angle_alpha   90.00
_cell.angle_beta   90.00
_cell.angle_gamma   90.00
#
_symmetry.space_group_name_H-M   'P 1'
#
loop_
_entity.id
_entity.type
_entity.pdbx_description
1 polymer ?
#
loop_
_entity_poly.entity_id
_entity_poly.type
_entity_poly.pdbx_seq_one_letter_code
_entity_poly.pdbx_strand_id
1 'polypeptide(L)'
;MPVAALSFAGSRGEKTDMHQHRIFWIAILLTLCAATAASPALAQNIGFLHKGPIAYLDEVDKQILREVLNAVLDDGQDGETVEWSNPDTGHTGSIEVLDTHEDYGTTCRTIRTRMQAGGRDGGGAYRLCRADDDTWRFAPKRRKKAS
;
A
#
# COMPACT_ATOMS: atom_id res chain seq x y z
N MET A 1 -72.96 32.85 14.35
CA MET A 1 -72.57 31.94 15.45
C MET A 1 -73.83 31.54 16.21
N PRO A 2 -73.90 30.34 16.83
CA PRO A 2 -73.13 29.10 16.60
C PRO A 2 -73.81 28.30 15.45
N VAL A 3 -74.16 26.99 15.40
CA VAL A 3 -74.00 25.78 16.27
C VAL A 3 -74.01 24.50 15.39
N ALA A 4 -73.14 23.51 15.70
CA ALA A 4 -73.24 22.08 15.31
C ALA A 4 -73.32 21.74 13.78
N ALA A 5 -73.27 20.48 13.30
CA ALA A 5 -73.14 19.14 13.89
C ALA A 5 -72.21 18.29 12.97
N LEU A 6 -71.18 17.59 13.48
CA LEU A 6 -71.12 16.19 13.95
C LEU A 6 -71.30 15.05 12.90
N SER A 7 -70.43 14.04 13.04
CA SER A 7 -70.53 12.65 12.55
C SER A 7 -70.32 12.31 11.06
N PHE A 8 -69.27 11.52 10.80
CA PHE A 8 -69.41 10.19 10.16
C PHE A 8 -68.42 9.20 10.81
N ALA A 9 -68.71 7.90 10.77
CA ALA A 9 -67.98 6.88 11.53
C ALA A 9 -67.73 5.58 10.75
N GLY A 10 -66.55 4.98 10.94
CA GLY A 10 -66.18 3.67 10.39
C GLY A 10 -65.81 3.67 8.89
N SER A 11 -65.27 2.58 8.33
CA SER A 11 -64.79 1.35 9.00
C SER A 11 -63.81 0.57 8.11
N ARG A 12 -62.69 0.13 8.72
CA ARG A 12 -61.98 -1.15 8.46
C ARG A 12 -61.77 -1.62 7.01
N GLY A 13 -60.52 -1.45 6.54
CA GLY A 13 -59.76 -2.55 5.91
C GLY A 13 -59.82 -2.69 4.39
N GLU A 14 -58.95 -1.95 3.69
CA GLU A 14 -58.58 -2.20 2.29
C GLU A 14 -57.35 -3.13 2.22
N LYS A 15 -57.23 -3.94 1.15
CA LYS A 15 -56.22 -4.99 1.03
C LYS A 15 -54.83 -4.42 0.72
N THR A 16 -53.82 -4.74 1.52
CA THR A 16 -52.41 -4.49 1.19
C THR A 16 -51.99 -5.42 0.05
N ASP A 17 -51.82 -4.88 -1.15
CA ASP A 17 -51.65 -5.69 -2.36
C ASP A 17 -50.31 -6.46 -2.38
N MET A 18 -50.39 -7.75 -2.65
CA MET A 18 -49.24 -8.66 -2.70
C MET A 18 -48.30 -8.40 -3.90
N HIS A 19 -48.76 -7.75 -4.97
CA HIS A 19 -47.88 -7.21 -6.01
C HIS A 19 -47.00 -6.08 -5.47
N GLN A 20 -47.53 -5.20 -4.62
CA GLN A 20 -46.81 -4.03 -4.14
C GLN A 20 -45.59 -4.43 -3.29
N HIS A 21 -45.74 -5.43 -2.42
CA HIS A 21 -44.59 -6.03 -1.71
C HIS A 21 -43.58 -6.69 -2.67
N ARG A 22 -44.04 -7.41 -3.70
CA ARG A 22 -43.14 -8.07 -4.66
C ARG A 22 -42.33 -7.06 -5.47
N ILE A 23 -42.95 -5.97 -5.91
CA ILE A 23 -42.27 -4.86 -6.60
C ILE A 23 -41.23 -4.21 -5.68
N PHE A 24 -41.58 -3.97 -4.41
CA PHE A 24 -40.67 -3.39 -3.42
C PHE A 24 -39.43 -4.26 -3.17
N TRP A 25 -39.62 -5.57 -3.00
CA TRP A 25 -38.51 -6.52 -2.83
C TRP A 25 -37.65 -6.68 -4.09
N ILE A 26 -38.25 -6.66 -5.29
CA ILE A 26 -37.51 -6.67 -6.56
C ILE A 26 -36.66 -5.39 -6.71
N ALA A 27 -37.21 -4.22 -6.38
CA ALA A 27 -36.46 -2.96 -6.41
C ALA A 27 -35.27 -2.99 -5.44
N ILE A 28 -35.47 -3.46 -4.20
CA ILE A 28 -34.39 -3.61 -3.20
C ILE A 28 -33.29 -4.54 -3.73
N LEU A 29 -33.64 -5.72 -4.25
CA LEU A 29 -32.66 -6.67 -4.81
C LEU A 29 -31.89 -6.09 -6.00
N LEU A 30 -32.56 -5.37 -6.91
CA LEU A 30 -31.90 -4.70 -8.03
C LEU A 30 -30.93 -3.61 -7.57
N THR A 31 -31.28 -2.82 -6.55
CA THR A 31 -30.34 -1.84 -5.98
C THR A 31 -29.15 -2.48 -5.26
N LEU A 32 -29.33 -3.65 -4.63
CA LEU A 32 -28.25 -4.35 -3.92
C LEU A 32 -27.18 -4.89 -4.89
N CYS A 33 -27.58 -5.32 -6.09
CA CYS A 33 -26.65 -5.77 -7.14
C CYS A 33 -25.82 -4.63 -7.76
N ALA A 34 -26.23 -3.36 -7.62
CA ALA A 34 -25.55 -2.23 -8.26
C ALA A 34 -24.29 -1.74 -7.50
N ALA A 35 -24.06 -2.24 -6.29
CA ALA A 35 -23.04 -1.73 -5.36
C ALA A 35 -21.73 -2.56 -5.29
N THR A 36 -21.51 -3.52 -6.20
CA THR A 36 -20.25 -4.29 -6.26
C THR A 36 -19.13 -3.44 -6.86
N ALA A 37 -18.57 -2.55 -6.05
CA ALA A 37 -17.37 -1.76 -6.36
C ALA A 37 -16.11 -2.65 -6.40
N ALA A 38 -16.00 -3.48 -7.44
CA ALA A 38 -14.85 -4.32 -7.68
C ALA A 38 -13.62 -3.45 -7.99
N SER A 39 -12.81 -3.16 -6.98
CA SER A 39 -11.55 -2.43 -7.15
C SER A 39 -10.64 -3.19 -8.14
N PRO A 40 -10.16 -2.56 -9.22
CA PRO A 40 -9.26 -3.22 -10.15
C PRO A 40 -7.92 -3.47 -9.45
N ALA A 41 -7.68 -4.72 -9.07
CA ALA A 41 -6.41 -5.14 -8.48
C ALA A 41 -5.29 -5.03 -9.52
N LEU A 42 -4.54 -3.93 -9.48
CA LEU A 42 -3.38 -3.69 -10.34
C LEU A 42 -2.23 -4.63 -9.96
N ALA A 43 -2.25 -5.84 -10.52
CA ALA A 43 -1.20 -6.84 -10.36
C ALA A 43 0.14 -6.35 -10.96
N GLN A 44 0.99 -5.75 -10.13
CA GLN A 44 2.35 -5.37 -10.52
C GLN A 44 3.19 -6.63 -10.75
N ASN A 45 3.75 -6.79 -11.95
CA ASN A 45 4.56 -7.97 -12.28
C ASN A 45 5.96 -7.90 -11.63
N ILE A 46 6.01 -8.29 -10.36
CA ILE A 46 7.25 -8.40 -9.55
C ILE A 46 7.99 -9.73 -9.76
N GLY A 47 7.64 -10.52 -10.78
CA GLY A 47 8.18 -11.87 -11.03
C GLY A 47 9.71 -11.93 -11.25
N PHE A 48 10.37 -10.78 -11.45
CA PHE A 48 11.82 -10.69 -11.48
C PHE A 48 12.47 -10.87 -10.08
N LEU A 49 11.80 -10.45 -8.99
CA LEU A 49 12.33 -10.57 -7.63
C LEU A 49 12.56 -12.03 -7.23
N HIS A 50 11.70 -12.94 -7.66
CA HIS A 50 11.81 -14.39 -7.40
C HIS A 50 13.06 -15.04 -8.03
N LYS A 51 13.73 -14.33 -8.95
CA LYS A 51 15.00 -14.74 -9.57
C LYS A 51 16.24 -14.11 -8.91
N GLY A 52 16.08 -13.13 -8.04
CA GLY A 52 17.18 -12.51 -7.29
C GLY A 52 17.53 -13.27 -6.00
N PRO A 53 18.54 -12.79 -5.24
CA PRO A 53 18.84 -13.30 -3.90
C PRO A 53 17.75 -13.02 -2.87
N ILE A 54 16.95 -11.96 -3.05
CA ILE A 54 15.86 -11.59 -2.12
C ILE A 54 14.80 -12.70 -1.93
N ALA A 55 14.75 -13.68 -2.84
CA ALA A 55 13.88 -14.85 -2.77
C ALA A 55 14.37 -15.94 -1.80
N TYR A 56 15.61 -15.86 -1.32
CA TYR A 56 16.22 -16.81 -0.37
C TYR A 56 16.26 -16.30 1.07
N LEU A 57 15.93 -15.02 1.30
CA LEU A 57 16.00 -14.45 2.64
C LEU A 57 14.93 -15.07 3.56
N ASP A 58 15.36 -15.58 4.71
CA ASP A 58 14.46 -15.95 5.80
C ASP A 58 13.94 -14.70 6.55
N GLU A 59 13.28 -14.87 7.69
CA GLU A 59 12.76 -13.71 8.44
C GLU A 59 13.82 -13.01 9.32
N VAL A 60 14.92 -13.68 9.66
CA VAL A 60 16.06 -13.09 10.38
C VAL A 60 16.90 -12.25 9.41
N ASP A 61 17.19 -12.79 8.21
CA ASP A 61 17.78 -12.06 7.09
C ASP A 61 17.00 -10.76 6.80
N LYS A 62 15.66 -10.86 6.72
CA LYS A 62 14.77 -9.70 6.51
C LYS A 62 14.77 -8.73 7.68
N GLN A 63 14.90 -9.21 8.92
CA GLN A 63 14.98 -8.34 10.10
C GLN A 63 16.27 -7.52 10.08
N ILE A 64 17.42 -8.18 9.92
CA ILE A 64 18.75 -7.54 9.83
C ILE A 64 18.77 -6.53 8.68
N LEU A 65 18.29 -6.92 7.50
CA LEU A 65 18.22 -6.02 6.34
C LEU A 65 17.31 -4.81 6.59
N ARG A 66 16.19 -4.96 7.32
CA ARG A 66 15.29 -3.85 7.68
C ARG A 66 15.91 -2.91 8.71
N GLU A 67 16.60 -3.43 9.71
CA GLU A 67 17.30 -2.64 10.74
C GLU A 67 18.44 -1.81 10.13
N VAL A 68 19.31 -2.45 9.34
CA VAL A 68 20.42 -1.76 8.65
C VAL A 68 19.93 -0.76 7.61
N LEU A 69 18.85 -1.08 6.86
CA LEU A 69 18.23 -0.13 5.94
C LEU A 69 17.72 1.12 6.64
N ASN A 70 17.06 0.99 7.80
CA ASN A 70 16.58 2.15 8.55
C ASN A 70 17.74 3.02 9.06
N ALA A 71 18.75 2.42 9.73
CA ALA A 71 19.92 3.15 10.23
C ALA A 71 20.67 3.91 9.11
N VAL A 72 20.80 3.29 7.92
CA VAL A 72 21.43 3.93 6.74
C VAL A 72 20.57 5.05 6.14
N LEU A 73 19.24 5.00 6.31
CA LEU A 73 18.32 6.04 5.84
C LEU A 73 18.16 7.19 6.84
N ASP A 74 18.29 6.95 8.13
CA ASP A 74 18.22 7.99 9.16
C ASP A 74 19.60 8.65 9.37
N ASP A 75 20.59 7.90 9.86
CA ASP A 75 21.85 8.44 10.38
C ASP A 75 22.99 8.50 9.34
N GLY A 76 22.95 7.62 8.33
CA GLY A 76 24.05 7.48 7.35
C GLY A 76 24.43 8.76 6.60
N GLN A 77 25.70 8.88 6.21
CA GLN A 77 26.25 10.00 5.44
C GLN A 77 26.43 9.67 3.96
N ASP A 78 26.41 10.67 3.08
CA ASP A 78 26.67 10.47 1.64
C ASP A 78 28.09 9.91 1.40
N GLY A 79 28.18 8.79 0.69
CA GLY A 79 29.39 8.01 0.48
C GLY A 79 29.66 6.92 1.54
N GLU A 80 28.90 6.90 2.64
CA GLU A 80 28.98 5.85 3.65
C GLU A 80 28.40 4.52 3.13
N THR A 81 29.05 3.41 3.44
CA THR A 81 28.60 2.06 3.12
C THR A 81 28.55 1.21 4.39
N VAL A 82 27.39 0.66 4.69
CA VAL A 82 27.19 -0.27 5.81
C VAL A 82 26.98 -1.68 5.26
N GLU A 83 27.83 -2.60 5.69
CA GLU A 83 27.73 -4.03 5.39
C GLU A 83 26.78 -4.71 6.40
N TRP A 84 26.11 -5.78 5.97
CA TRP A 84 25.27 -6.64 6.82
C TRP A 84 25.50 -8.11 6.50
N SER A 85 25.30 -8.97 7.50
CA SER A 85 25.36 -10.42 7.35
C SER A 85 24.49 -11.13 8.36
N ASN A 86 24.01 -12.31 7.99
CA ASN A 86 23.40 -13.27 8.90
C ASN A 86 24.34 -14.49 9.02
N PRO A 87 24.91 -14.78 10.20
CA PRO A 87 25.85 -15.89 10.37
C PRO A 87 25.20 -17.28 10.24
N ASP A 88 23.89 -17.39 10.48
CA ASP A 88 23.18 -18.68 10.47
C ASP A 88 22.83 -19.14 9.05
N THR A 89 22.56 -18.20 8.14
CA THR A 89 22.29 -18.47 6.70
C THR A 89 23.52 -18.31 5.82
N GLY A 90 24.53 -17.55 6.29
CA GLY A 90 25.67 -17.12 5.48
C GLY A 90 25.31 -16.06 4.42
N HIS A 91 24.10 -15.48 4.49
CA HIS A 91 23.67 -14.41 3.58
C HIS A 91 24.30 -13.07 3.98
N THR A 92 24.67 -12.27 2.99
CA THR A 92 25.38 -10.99 3.19
C THR A 92 24.88 -9.91 2.23
N GLY A 93 25.23 -8.66 2.50
CA GLY A 93 25.04 -7.56 1.58
C GLY A 93 25.53 -6.24 2.12
N SER A 94 25.27 -5.16 1.38
CA SER A 94 25.63 -3.81 1.80
C SER A 94 24.67 -2.75 1.29
N ILE A 95 24.68 -1.61 1.96
CA ILE A 95 23.87 -0.43 1.61
C ILE A 95 24.78 0.81 1.65
N GLU A 96 24.92 1.46 0.51
CA GLU A 96 25.73 2.65 0.26
C GLU A 96 24.80 3.86 0.06
N VAL A 97 24.97 4.95 0.81
CA VAL A 97 24.25 6.22 0.54
C VAL A 97 24.97 6.94 -0.59
N LEU A 98 24.25 7.30 -1.65
CA LEU A 98 24.82 7.93 -2.85
C LEU A 98 24.66 9.46 -2.89
N ASP A 99 23.56 9.97 -2.32
CA ASP A 99 23.01 11.31 -2.58
C ASP A 99 21.86 11.57 -1.60
N THR A 100 21.98 12.58 -0.73
CA THR A 100 20.93 13.08 0.16
C THR A 100 20.48 14.47 -0.29
N HIS A 101 19.20 14.60 -0.67
CA HIS A 101 18.70 15.81 -1.33
C HIS A 101 17.21 16.09 -1.06
N GLU A 102 16.86 17.38 -1.05
CA GLU A 102 15.46 17.83 -0.96
C GLU A 102 14.72 17.74 -2.31
N ASP A 103 13.47 17.29 -2.29
CA ASP A 103 12.57 17.33 -3.45
C ASP A 103 11.13 17.50 -2.98
N TYR A 104 10.39 18.46 -3.55
CA TYR A 104 9.03 18.84 -3.13
C TYR A 104 8.84 19.19 -1.64
N GLY A 105 9.93 19.50 -0.90
CA GLY A 105 9.89 19.86 0.51
C GLY A 105 10.02 18.68 1.48
N THR A 106 10.50 17.53 1.00
CA THR A 106 10.94 16.42 1.84
C THR A 106 12.34 15.95 1.48
N THR A 107 13.08 15.51 2.50
CA THR A 107 14.38 14.87 2.38
C THR A 107 14.23 13.51 1.70
N CYS A 108 15.03 13.31 0.67
CA CYS A 108 15.17 12.06 -0.04
C CYS A 108 16.61 11.57 0.02
N ARG A 109 16.79 10.25 0.08
CA ARG A 109 18.09 9.59 -0.06
C ARG A 109 18.07 8.64 -1.24
N THR A 110 19.14 8.64 -2.03
CA THR A 110 19.38 7.59 -3.02
C THR A 110 20.38 6.61 -2.44
N ILE A 111 20.01 5.34 -2.32
CA ILE A 111 20.88 4.27 -1.82
C ILE A 111 21.23 3.29 -2.93
N ARG A 112 22.39 2.64 -2.84
CA ARG A 112 22.76 1.45 -3.62
C ARG A 112 22.82 0.25 -2.68
N THR A 113 22.06 -0.79 -2.97
CA THR A 113 22.19 -2.07 -2.27
C THR A 113 23.01 -3.07 -3.07
N ARG A 114 23.69 -3.96 -2.36
CA ARG A 114 24.24 -5.24 -2.85
C ARG A 114 23.80 -6.36 -1.90
N MET A 115 23.69 -7.59 -2.41
CA MET A 115 23.24 -8.74 -1.63
C MET A 115 23.69 -10.05 -2.28
N GLN A 116 24.09 -11.00 -1.43
CA GLN A 116 24.46 -12.37 -1.79
C GLN A 116 23.64 -13.35 -0.95
N ALA A 117 22.75 -14.11 -1.60
CA ALA A 117 21.94 -15.13 -0.94
C ALA A 117 21.57 -16.27 -1.91
N GLY A 118 21.49 -17.51 -1.39
CA GLY A 118 21.18 -18.71 -2.18
C GLY A 118 22.07 -18.92 -3.42
N GLY A 119 23.34 -18.49 -3.36
CA GLY A 119 24.28 -18.56 -4.50
C GLY A 119 23.98 -17.56 -5.63
N ARG A 120 23.26 -16.48 -5.36
CA ARG A 120 22.99 -15.40 -6.32
C ARG A 120 23.47 -14.05 -5.80
N ASP A 121 24.12 -13.26 -6.65
CA ASP A 121 24.31 -11.83 -6.46
C ASP A 121 23.06 -11.03 -6.88
N GLY A 122 22.89 -9.85 -6.29
CA GLY A 122 21.84 -8.90 -6.64
C GLY A 122 22.03 -7.55 -5.97
N GLY A 123 21.19 -6.58 -6.34
CA GLY A 123 21.28 -5.22 -5.83
C GLY A 123 20.63 -4.21 -6.77
N GLY A 124 20.72 -2.94 -6.41
CA GLY A 124 20.17 -1.86 -7.24
C GLY A 124 20.35 -0.48 -6.62
N ALA A 125 20.17 0.56 -7.43
CA ALA A 125 20.05 1.94 -6.95
C ALA A 125 18.57 2.29 -6.79
N TYR A 126 18.18 2.63 -5.56
CA TYR A 126 16.82 2.94 -5.13
C TYR A 126 16.78 4.35 -4.57
N ARG A 127 15.67 5.05 -4.79
CA ARG A 127 15.40 6.34 -4.16
C ARG A 127 14.32 6.14 -3.12
N LEU A 128 14.53 6.68 -1.92
CA LEU A 128 13.52 6.78 -0.88
C LEU A 128 13.36 8.25 -0.48
N CYS A 129 12.18 8.61 0.01
CA CYS A 129 11.88 9.92 0.56
C CYS A 129 11.13 9.75 1.88
N ARG A 130 11.39 10.65 2.82
CA ARG A 130 10.70 10.72 4.11
C ARG A 130 9.26 11.19 3.87
N ALA A 131 8.28 10.56 4.50
CA ALA A 131 6.87 10.94 4.42
C ALA A 131 6.44 11.75 5.65
N ASP A 132 5.24 12.32 5.63
CA ASP A 132 4.71 13.18 6.68
C ASP A 132 4.52 12.47 8.05
N ASP A 133 4.59 11.13 8.06
CA ASP A 133 4.58 10.26 9.24
C ASP A 133 5.99 9.80 9.66
N ASP A 134 7.03 10.52 9.19
CA ASP A 134 8.46 10.26 9.36
C ASP A 134 8.97 8.94 8.75
N THR A 135 8.12 8.20 8.02
CA THR A 135 8.52 6.91 7.40
C THR A 135 9.25 7.10 6.07
N TRP A 136 10.31 6.33 5.84
CA TRP A 136 10.98 6.26 4.54
C TRP A 136 10.20 5.40 3.55
N ARG A 137 9.89 5.96 2.37
CA ARG A 137 9.09 5.30 1.33
C ARG A 137 9.78 5.33 -0.03
N PHE A 138 9.67 4.25 -0.79
CA PHE A 138 10.23 4.16 -2.15
C PHE A 138 9.63 5.22 -3.08
N ALA A 139 10.50 6.06 -3.65
CA ALA A 139 10.14 7.12 -4.58
C ALA A 139 10.55 6.75 -6.02
N PRO A 140 9.85 7.26 -7.05
CA PRO A 140 10.29 7.11 -8.43
C PRO A 140 11.71 7.66 -8.64
N LYS A 141 12.51 6.96 -9.46
CA LYS A 141 13.84 7.44 -9.86
C LYS A 141 13.74 8.86 -10.42
N ARG A 142 14.54 9.78 -9.89
CA ARG A 142 14.51 11.20 -10.25
C ARG A 142 14.73 11.33 -11.77
N ARG A 143 13.72 11.84 -12.49
CA ARG A 143 13.86 12.11 -13.92
C ARG A 143 14.92 13.21 -14.08
N LYS A 144 16.04 12.91 -14.75
CA LYS A 144 16.91 13.96 -15.26
C LYS A 144 16.08 14.81 -16.21
N LYS A 145 16.06 16.14 -16.03
CA LYS A 145 15.59 17.03 -17.09
C LYS A 145 16.48 16.82 -18.31
N ALA A 146 15.88 16.75 -19.49
CA ALA A 146 16.63 16.97 -20.72
C ALA A 146 17.19 18.40 -20.70
N SER A 147 18.42 18.56 -21.20
CA SER A 147 19.06 19.86 -21.42
C SER A 147 18.99 20.25 -22.89
#